data_AF-A0A662TAQ5-F1
#
_entry.id   AF-A0A662TAQ5-F1
#
_cell.length_a   1.000
_cell.length_b   1.000
_cell.length_c   1.000
_cell.angle_alpha   90.00
_cell.angle_beta   90.00
_cell.angle_gamma   90.00
#
_symmetry.space_group_name_H-M   'P 1'
#
loop_
_entity.id
_entity.type
_entity.pdbx_description
1 polymer ?
#
loop_
_entity_poly.entity_id
_entity_poly.type
_entity_poly.pdbx_seq_one_letter_code
_entity_poly.pdbx_strand_id
1 'polypeptide(L)'
;GIKHIIVKSNEFAIKEFTRNPINRCYICKKYRFKVLEEILLREKLDAILDGTTFSDLSVYRPGLKAIEEMKEYVKTPYIDLKISKDITRKLASYFKIPTYNYPPDSCLATRVMYNEELTPEKLKKIDIAEDYIRNLIGLKPIRVRLHGNLVRIEVPLDSFIDILKHKDLIRLKFHELGFNYITLDLEGFRSGSFDIYVKK
;
A
#
# COMPACT_ATOMS: atom_id res chain seq x y z
N GLY A 1 15.85 -14.59 -17.21
CA GLY A 1 15.28 -13.60 -16.28
C GLY A 1 14.62 -12.46 -17.07
N ILE A 2 14.00 -11.50 -16.39
CA ILE A 2 13.40 -10.30 -17.01
C ILE A 2 14.36 -9.11 -16.82
N LYS A 3 14.54 -8.26 -17.85
CA LYS A 3 15.35 -7.03 -17.72
C LYS A 3 14.75 -6.13 -16.64
N HIS A 4 15.55 -5.79 -15.63
CA HIS A 4 15.13 -4.93 -14.54
C HIS A 4 15.64 -3.49 -14.76
N ILE A 5 14.76 -2.51 -14.61
CA ILE A 5 15.07 -1.08 -14.74
C ILE A 5 14.53 -0.36 -13.51
N ILE A 6 15.39 0.40 -12.82
CA ILE A 6 15.00 1.22 -11.68
C ILE A 6 14.56 2.59 -12.20
N VAL A 7 13.31 2.94 -11.95
CA VAL A 7 12.70 4.21 -12.37
C VAL A 7 12.50 5.09 -11.13
N LYS A 8 13.03 6.30 -11.15
CA LYS A 8 12.80 7.27 -10.07
C LYS A 8 11.53 8.05 -10.35
N SER A 9 10.55 7.95 -9.46
CA SER A 9 9.34 8.78 -9.44
C SER A 9 9.33 9.68 -8.22
N ASN A 10 8.73 10.87 -8.31
CA ASN A 10 8.59 11.78 -7.18
C ASN A 10 7.15 12.27 -7.03
N GLU A 11 6.30 11.42 -6.46
CA GLU A 11 4.90 11.74 -6.19
C GLU A 11 4.74 12.87 -5.17
N PHE A 12 5.73 13.11 -4.31
CA PHE A 12 5.74 14.26 -3.38
C PHE A 12 5.88 15.61 -4.08
N ALA A 13 6.29 15.65 -5.35
CA ALA A 13 6.26 16.87 -6.15
C ALA A 13 4.83 17.29 -6.56
N ILE A 14 3.84 16.41 -6.39
CA ILE A 14 2.45 16.64 -6.77
C ILE A 14 1.68 17.18 -5.57
N LYS A 15 1.38 18.47 -5.55
CA LYS A 15 0.68 19.13 -4.44
C LYS A 15 -0.69 18.50 -4.16
N GLU A 16 -1.37 18.03 -5.20
CA GLU A 16 -2.66 17.35 -5.08
C GLU A 16 -2.53 15.99 -4.38
N PHE A 17 -1.40 15.29 -4.55
CA PHE A 17 -1.13 14.04 -3.85
C PHE A 17 -0.78 14.28 -2.39
N THR A 18 0.07 15.27 -2.10
CA THR A 18 0.52 15.53 -0.72
C THR A 18 -0.60 16.00 0.19
N ARG A 19 -1.67 16.59 -0.34
CA ARG A 19 -2.91 16.89 0.40
C ARG A 19 -3.71 15.66 0.84
N ASN A 20 -3.29 14.45 0.44
CA ASN A 20 -3.91 13.17 0.79
C ASN A 20 -5.43 13.07 0.56
N PRO A 21 -5.97 13.54 -0.58
CA PRO A 21 -7.41 13.48 -0.81
C PRO A 21 -7.89 12.03 -0.91
N ILE A 22 -9.22 11.83 -0.85
CA ILE A 22 -9.83 10.49 -0.97
C ILE A 22 -9.34 9.75 -2.24
N ASN A 23 -9.15 10.49 -3.33
CA ASN A 23 -8.65 9.97 -4.60
C ASN A 23 -7.10 9.98 -4.74
N ARG A 24 -6.31 10.06 -3.66
CA ARG A 24 -4.82 10.08 -3.73
C ARG A 24 -4.22 8.97 -4.59
N CYS A 25 -4.81 7.76 -4.58
CA CYS A 25 -4.29 6.62 -5.32
C CYS A 25 -4.52 6.78 -6.83
N TYR A 26 -5.58 7.47 -7.25
CA TYR A 26 -5.76 7.88 -8.64
C TYR A 26 -4.65 8.84 -9.06
N ILE A 27 -4.41 9.90 -8.27
CA ILE A 27 -3.41 10.93 -8.56
C ILE A 27 -2.00 10.31 -8.67
N CYS A 28 -1.62 9.50 -7.67
CA CYS A 28 -0.34 8.80 -7.64
C CYS A 28 -0.18 7.85 -8.84
N LYS A 29 -1.20 7.02 -9.13
CA LYS A 29 -1.14 6.04 -10.22
C LYS A 29 -1.08 6.72 -11.60
N LYS A 30 -1.85 7.80 -11.79
CA LYS A 30 -1.81 8.60 -13.02
C LYS A 30 -0.42 9.19 -13.28
N TYR A 31 0.24 9.72 -12.25
CA TYR A 31 1.61 10.20 -12.39
C TYR A 31 2.59 9.07 -12.74
N ARG A 32 2.51 7.91 -12.07
CA ARG A 32 3.36 6.75 -12.39
C ARG A 32 3.17 6.28 -13.83
N PHE A 33 1.94 6.26 -14.35
CA PHE A 33 1.70 5.88 -15.73
C PHE A 33 2.32 6.85 -16.74
N LYS A 34 2.32 8.15 -16.47
CA LYS A 34 3.04 9.12 -17.32
C LYS A 34 4.54 8.83 -17.37
N VAL A 35 5.15 8.55 -16.22
CA VAL A 35 6.59 8.18 -16.17
C VAL A 35 6.86 6.87 -16.93
N LEU A 36 5.95 5.89 -16.83
CA LEU A 36 6.08 4.62 -17.57
C LEU A 36 5.82 4.79 -19.07
N GLU A 37 4.94 5.70 -19.47
CA GLU A 37 4.66 6.05 -20.86
C GLU A 37 5.92 6.63 -21.53
N GLU A 38 6.63 7.54 -20.87
CA GLU A 38 7.92 8.08 -21.37
C GLU A 38 8.94 6.95 -21.63
N ILE A 39 8.99 5.95 -20.76
CA ILE A 39 9.87 4.78 -20.92
C ILE A 39 9.40 3.89 -22.06
N LEU A 40 8.10 3.61 -22.14
CA LEU A 40 7.52 2.82 -23.21
C LEU A 40 7.87 3.40 -24.58
N LEU A 41 7.72 4.72 -24.75
CA LEU A 41 8.02 5.41 -26.00
C LEU A 41 9.53 5.40 -26.30
N ARG A 42 10.37 5.68 -25.30
CA ARG A 42 11.83 5.70 -25.47
C ARG A 42 12.40 4.32 -25.84
N GLU A 43 11.90 3.27 -25.18
CA GLU A 43 12.36 1.89 -25.38
C GLU A 43 11.61 1.18 -26.52
N LYS A 44 10.63 1.84 -27.16
CA LYS A 44 9.78 1.31 -28.24
C LYS A 44 9.08 0.01 -27.84
N LEU A 45 8.45 0.01 -26.67
CA LEU A 45 7.67 -1.11 -26.15
C LEU A 45 6.19 -0.98 -26.55
N ASP A 46 5.47 -2.10 -26.61
CA ASP A 46 4.08 -2.11 -27.07
C ASP A 46 3.05 -1.74 -25.99
N ALA A 47 3.33 -2.08 -24.72
CA ALA A 47 2.35 -1.93 -23.65
C ALA A 47 2.98 -1.90 -22.25
N ILE A 48 2.25 -1.26 -21.32
CA ILE A 48 2.44 -1.34 -19.87
C ILE A 48 1.45 -2.39 -19.34
N LEU A 49 1.95 -3.43 -18.68
CA LEU A 49 1.09 -4.43 -18.04
C LEU A 49 0.87 -4.07 -16.57
N ASP A 50 -0.39 -3.91 -16.18
CA ASP A 50 -0.79 -3.66 -14.79
C ASP A 50 -1.41 -4.93 -14.17
N GLY A 51 -0.96 -5.25 -12.96
CA GLY A 51 -1.35 -6.48 -12.24
C GLY A 51 -2.70 -6.41 -11.51
N THR A 52 -3.57 -5.44 -11.82
CA THR A 52 -4.93 -5.38 -11.26
C THR A 52 -5.69 -6.66 -11.57
N THR A 53 -6.22 -7.31 -10.54
CA THR A 53 -6.93 -8.59 -10.65
C THR A 53 -8.43 -8.39 -10.80
N PHE A 54 -9.14 -9.44 -11.24
CA PHE A 54 -10.60 -9.40 -11.30
C PHE A 54 -11.25 -9.12 -9.93
N SER A 55 -10.63 -9.61 -8.85
CA SER A 55 -11.07 -9.35 -7.47
C SER A 55 -10.98 -7.87 -7.05
N ASP A 56 -10.19 -7.06 -7.73
CA ASP A 56 -10.04 -5.64 -7.40
C ASP A 56 -11.22 -4.79 -7.87
N LEU A 57 -12.06 -5.32 -8.78
CA LEU A 57 -13.25 -4.62 -9.29
C LEU A 57 -14.38 -4.52 -8.26
N SER A 58 -14.38 -5.36 -7.22
CA SER A 58 -15.43 -5.39 -6.20
C SER A 58 -15.14 -4.52 -4.97
N VAL A 59 -14.04 -3.76 -4.97
CA VAL A 59 -13.63 -2.90 -3.84
C VAL A 59 -13.32 -1.49 -4.34
N TYR A 60 -13.40 -0.49 -3.45
CA TYR A 60 -13.10 0.89 -3.81
C TYR A 60 -11.62 1.02 -4.23
N ARG A 61 -11.39 1.23 -5.53
CA ARG A 61 -10.06 1.37 -6.13
C ARG A 61 -10.03 2.61 -7.03
N PRO A 62 -9.80 3.82 -6.48
CA PRO A 62 -9.77 5.03 -7.29
C PRO A 62 -8.68 4.99 -8.37
N GLY A 63 -7.63 4.18 -8.17
CA GLY A 63 -6.58 3.93 -9.17
C GLY A 63 -7.07 3.27 -10.47
N LEU A 64 -8.23 2.60 -10.50
CA LEU A 64 -8.79 2.02 -11.73
C LEU A 64 -9.08 3.09 -12.79
N LYS A 65 -9.53 4.28 -12.36
CA LYS A 65 -9.76 5.39 -13.26
C LYS A 65 -8.51 5.81 -14.03
N ALA A 66 -7.33 5.71 -13.41
CA ALA A 66 -6.07 6.02 -14.09
C ALA A 66 -5.69 4.97 -15.14
N ILE A 67 -6.10 3.70 -14.95
CA ILE A 67 -5.93 2.64 -15.97
C ILE A 67 -6.85 2.92 -17.15
N GLU A 68 -8.11 3.23 -16.88
CA GLU A 68 -9.11 3.50 -17.92
C GLU A 68 -8.71 4.69 -18.81
N GLU A 69 -8.23 5.78 -18.20
CA GLU A 69 -7.72 6.96 -18.93
C GLU A 69 -6.48 6.63 -19.78
N MET A 70 -5.71 5.60 -19.44
CA MET A 70 -4.46 5.20 -20.10
C MET A 70 -4.59 3.89 -20.90
N LYS A 71 -5.81 3.44 -21.22
CA LYS A 71 -6.11 2.12 -21.83
C LYS A 71 -5.41 1.86 -23.17
N GLU A 72 -4.97 2.91 -23.85
CA GLU A 72 -4.15 2.81 -25.06
C GLU A 72 -2.84 2.08 -24.76
N TYR A 73 -2.11 2.54 -23.75
CA TYR A 73 -0.81 2.01 -23.35
C TYR A 73 -0.89 0.94 -22.25
N VAL A 74 -1.86 1.05 -21.33
CA VAL A 74 -1.96 0.18 -20.16
C VAL A 74 -2.94 -0.96 -20.42
N LYS A 75 -2.49 -2.21 -20.23
CA LYS A 75 -3.31 -3.42 -20.33
C LYS A 75 -3.41 -4.12 -18.99
N THR A 76 -4.55 -4.75 -18.73
CA THR A 76 -4.86 -5.49 -17.49
C THR A 76 -5.28 -6.92 -17.80
N PRO A 77 -4.35 -7.81 -18.21
CA PRO A 77 -4.69 -9.15 -18.67
C PRO A 77 -5.51 -9.97 -17.64
N TYR A 78 -5.28 -9.74 -16.35
CA TYR A 78 -6.02 -10.43 -15.30
C TYR A 78 -7.50 -9.99 -15.21
N ILE A 79 -7.82 -8.75 -15.56
CA ILE A 79 -9.22 -8.33 -15.68
C ILE A 79 -9.84 -8.98 -16.93
N ASP A 80 -9.15 -8.91 -18.07
CA ASP A 80 -9.65 -9.41 -19.36
C ASP A 80 -9.95 -10.91 -19.30
N LEU A 81 -9.10 -11.67 -18.61
CA LEU A 81 -9.21 -13.11 -18.42
C LEU A 81 -9.98 -13.52 -17.16
N LYS A 82 -10.57 -12.57 -16.42
CA LYS A 82 -11.28 -12.80 -15.15
C LYS A 82 -10.45 -13.57 -14.10
N ILE A 83 -9.15 -13.34 -14.08
CA ILE A 83 -8.22 -13.94 -13.13
C ILE A 83 -8.33 -13.23 -11.78
N SER A 84 -8.86 -13.95 -10.80
CA SER A 84 -8.98 -13.49 -9.41
C SER A 84 -7.65 -13.56 -8.67
N LYS A 85 -7.58 -12.90 -7.50
CA LYS A 85 -6.40 -12.94 -6.63
C LYS A 85 -6.04 -14.36 -6.15
N ASP A 86 -7.02 -15.23 -5.98
CA ASP A 86 -6.76 -16.61 -5.59
C ASP A 86 -6.10 -17.40 -6.72
N ILE A 87 -6.51 -17.12 -7.97
CA ILE A 87 -5.89 -17.73 -9.15
C ILE A 87 -4.45 -17.21 -9.31
N THR A 88 -4.19 -15.91 -9.14
CA THR A 88 -2.82 -15.38 -9.24
C THR A 88 -1.88 -15.98 -8.18
N ARG A 89 -2.36 -16.21 -6.95
CA ARG A 89 -1.59 -16.93 -5.92
C ARG A 89 -1.30 -18.38 -6.30
N LYS A 90 -2.28 -19.11 -6.87
CA LYS A 90 -2.09 -20.48 -7.35
C LYS A 90 -1.07 -20.54 -8.50
N LEU A 91 -1.15 -19.62 -9.46
CA LEU A 91 -0.18 -19.51 -10.54
C LEU A 91 1.22 -19.20 -10.01
N ALA A 92 1.35 -18.23 -9.11
CA ALA A 92 2.63 -17.88 -8.49
C ALA A 92 3.23 -19.06 -7.70
N SER A 93 2.40 -19.82 -6.99
CA SER A 93 2.82 -21.05 -6.30
C SER A 93 3.29 -22.13 -7.28
N TYR A 94 2.54 -22.36 -8.37
CA TYR A 94 2.88 -23.30 -9.43
C TYR A 94 4.24 -22.97 -10.07
N PHE A 95 4.51 -21.69 -10.32
CA PHE A 95 5.80 -21.20 -10.82
C PHE A 95 6.88 -21.06 -9.73
N LYS A 96 6.61 -21.49 -8.49
CA LYS A 96 7.53 -21.43 -7.34
C LYS A 96 8.05 -20.02 -7.04
N ILE A 97 7.22 -19.00 -7.26
CA ILE A 97 7.54 -17.62 -6.89
C ILE A 97 7.55 -17.51 -5.36
N PRO A 98 8.67 -17.16 -4.70
CA PRO A 98 8.79 -17.21 -3.23
C PRO A 98 7.76 -16.36 -2.48
N THR A 99 7.27 -15.30 -3.12
CA THR A 99 6.36 -14.32 -2.52
C THR A 99 4.88 -14.64 -2.75
N TYR A 100 4.53 -15.82 -3.29
CA TYR A 100 3.14 -16.17 -3.66
C TYR A 100 2.13 -16.03 -2.50
N ASN A 101 2.58 -16.25 -1.26
CA ASN A 101 1.75 -16.17 -0.07
C ASN A 101 2.00 -14.91 0.79
N TYR A 102 2.69 -13.89 0.26
CA TYR A 102 2.91 -12.68 1.03
C TYR A 102 1.56 -12.00 1.35
N PRO A 103 1.44 -11.38 2.54
CA PRO A 103 0.27 -10.58 2.85
C PRO A 103 0.21 -9.36 1.92
N PRO A 104 -1.00 -8.89 1.55
CA PRO A 104 -1.12 -7.70 0.74
C PRO A 104 -0.56 -6.48 1.47
N ASP A 105 0.32 -5.75 0.80
CA ASP A 105 0.86 -4.50 1.32
C ASP A 105 0.43 -3.29 0.49
N SER A 106 -0.02 -2.25 1.17
CA SER A 106 -0.51 -1.02 0.57
C SER A 106 0.47 0.11 0.81
N CYS A 107 0.38 1.18 0.01
CA CYS A 107 1.22 2.37 0.17
C CYS A 107 1.16 2.95 1.61
N LEU A 108 2.28 3.42 2.15
CA LEU A 108 2.36 4.07 3.47
C LEU A 108 1.41 5.28 3.61
N ALA A 109 1.09 5.99 2.52
CA ALA A 109 0.09 7.06 2.54
C ALA A 109 -1.28 6.62 3.09
N THR A 110 -1.61 5.33 3.00
CA THR A 110 -2.85 4.76 3.56
C THR A 110 -2.86 4.69 5.08
N ARG A 111 -1.73 4.95 5.75
CA ARG A 111 -1.62 5.04 7.22
C ARG A 111 -1.91 6.45 7.73
N VAL A 112 -1.97 7.44 6.86
CA VAL A 112 -2.31 8.83 7.20
C VAL A 112 -3.77 9.09 6.82
N MET A 113 -4.51 9.72 7.73
CA MET A 113 -5.94 10.00 7.53
C MET A 113 -6.16 10.88 6.30
N TYR A 114 -7.25 10.64 5.57
CA TYR A 114 -7.60 11.47 4.42
C TYR A 114 -7.63 12.96 4.78
N ASN A 115 -7.19 13.78 3.83
CA ASN A 115 -7.07 15.24 3.95
C ASN A 115 -6.03 15.72 4.97
N GLU A 116 -5.29 14.82 5.61
CA GLU A 116 -4.10 15.18 6.38
C GLU A 116 -2.87 15.16 5.46
N GLU A 117 -2.08 16.23 5.50
CA GLU A 117 -0.90 16.38 4.66
C GLU A 117 0.12 15.24 4.86
N LEU A 118 0.54 14.64 3.74
CA LEU A 118 1.62 13.68 3.65
C LEU A 118 2.96 14.41 3.66
N THR A 119 3.85 13.99 4.54
CA THR A 119 5.25 14.42 4.51
C THR A 119 6.17 13.20 4.46
N PRO A 120 7.35 13.29 3.82
CA PRO A 120 8.32 12.20 3.83
C PRO A 120 8.71 11.77 5.25
N GLU A 121 8.79 12.73 6.17
CA GLU A 121 9.10 12.47 7.58
C GLU A 121 8.04 11.60 8.27
N LYS A 122 6.75 11.94 8.11
CA LYS A 122 5.64 11.14 8.65
C LYS A 122 5.69 9.71 8.11
N LEU A 123 5.84 9.55 6.79
CA LEU A 123 5.87 8.23 6.18
C LEU A 123 7.10 7.42 6.63
N LYS A 124 8.27 8.06 6.76
CA LYS A 124 9.48 7.41 7.27
C LYS A 124 9.33 6.93 8.72
N LYS A 125 8.72 7.73 9.59
CA LYS A 125 8.44 7.32 10.98
C LYS A 125 7.51 6.10 11.03
N ILE A 126 6.46 6.10 10.21
CA ILE A 126 5.51 4.98 10.09
C ILE A 126 6.21 3.72 9.56
N ASP A 127 7.04 3.85 8.52
CA ASP A 127 7.78 2.74 7.92
C ASP A 127 8.70 2.06 8.94
N ILE A 128 9.51 2.85 9.65
CA ILE A 128 10.39 2.36 10.72
C ILE A 128 9.59 1.68 11.84
N ALA A 129 8.41 2.23 12.18
CA ALA A 129 7.54 1.65 13.20
C ALA A 129 6.93 0.32 12.78
N GLU A 130 6.44 0.20 11.54
CA GLU A 130 5.90 -1.06 10.99
C GLU A 130 6.99 -2.13 10.88
N ASP A 131 8.18 -1.76 10.40
CA ASP A 131 9.31 -2.68 10.32
C ASP A 131 9.79 -3.14 11.69
N TYR A 132 9.79 -2.26 12.69
CA TYR A 132 10.13 -2.64 14.06
C TYR A 132 9.18 -3.70 14.61
N ILE A 133 7.86 -3.51 14.44
CA ILE A 133 6.87 -4.52 14.85
C ILE A 133 7.07 -5.81 14.05
N ARG A 134 7.30 -5.71 12.73
CA ARG A 134 7.52 -6.87 11.85
C ARG A 134 8.72 -7.71 12.28
N ASN A 135 9.79 -7.07 12.75
CA ASN A 135 10.97 -7.77 13.27
C ASN A 135 10.71 -8.48 14.60
N LEU A 136 9.72 -8.03 15.39
CA LEU A 136 9.35 -8.66 16.66
C LEU A 136 8.40 -9.85 16.47
N ILE A 137 7.40 -9.73 15.58
CA ILE A 137 6.29 -10.70 15.47
C ILE A 137 6.26 -11.49 14.15
N GLY A 138 7.20 -11.21 13.25
CA GLY A 138 7.33 -11.86 11.95
C GLY A 138 6.51 -11.20 10.82
N LEU A 139 6.50 -11.87 9.67
CA LEU A 139 5.85 -11.38 8.45
C LEU A 139 4.32 -11.50 8.54
N LYS A 140 3.68 -10.51 9.17
CA LYS A 140 2.23 -10.39 9.30
C LYS A 140 1.71 -9.08 8.69
N PRO A 141 0.41 -8.98 8.36
CA PRO A 141 -0.21 -7.69 8.07
C PRO A 141 -0.09 -6.76 9.27
N ILE A 142 0.65 -5.67 9.13
CA ILE A 142 0.87 -4.68 10.19
C ILE A 142 0.54 -3.32 9.60
N ARG A 143 -0.19 -2.50 10.35
CA ARG A 143 -0.40 -1.08 10.03
C ARG A 143 -0.15 -0.24 11.28
N VAL A 144 0.65 0.82 11.14
CA VAL A 144 0.79 1.86 12.15
C VAL A 144 0.09 3.10 11.60
N ARG A 145 -1.16 3.31 12.00
CA ARG A 145 -1.96 4.45 11.51
C ARG A 145 -1.71 5.69 12.34
N LEU A 146 -1.49 6.81 11.68
CA LEU A 146 -1.25 8.10 12.30
C LEU A 146 -2.55 8.90 12.41
N HIS A 147 -2.78 9.43 13.61
CA HIS A 147 -3.89 10.31 13.97
C HIS A 147 -3.31 11.52 14.73
N GLY A 148 -2.76 12.49 14.01
CA GLY A 148 -2.00 13.58 14.63
C GLY A 148 -0.79 13.03 15.41
N ASN A 149 -0.78 13.17 16.73
CA ASN A 149 0.30 12.67 17.61
C ASN A 149 0.01 11.27 18.22
N LEU A 150 -1.13 10.67 17.88
CA LEU A 150 -1.52 9.33 18.28
C LEU A 150 -1.22 8.34 17.15
N VAL A 151 -0.71 7.17 17.49
CA VAL A 151 -0.61 6.05 16.56
C VAL A 151 -1.46 4.88 17.01
N ARG A 152 -2.16 4.29 16.04
CA ARG A 152 -3.01 3.12 16.20
C ARG A 152 -2.40 1.93 15.45
N ILE A 153 -2.01 0.92 16.21
CA ILE A 153 -1.44 -0.33 15.69
C ILE A 153 -2.58 -1.26 15.29
N GLU A 154 -2.52 -1.79 14.07
CA GLU A 154 -3.42 -2.83 13.58
C GLU A 154 -2.61 -4.06 13.20
N VAL A 155 -2.92 -5.18 13.86
CA VAL A 155 -2.37 -6.51 13.58
C VAL A 155 -3.51 -7.54 13.61
N PRO A 156 -3.34 -8.74 13.02
CA PRO A 156 -4.30 -9.82 13.19
C PRO A 156 -4.59 -10.10 14.68
N LEU A 157 -5.82 -10.49 15.02
CA LEU A 157 -6.23 -10.72 16.40
C LEU A 157 -5.36 -11.78 17.11
N ASP A 158 -4.94 -12.81 16.38
CA ASP A 158 -4.03 -13.85 16.87
C ASP A 158 -2.63 -13.34 17.26
N SER A 159 -2.31 -12.09 16.90
CA SER A 159 -1.02 -11.44 17.12
C SER A 159 -1.07 -10.42 18.26
N PHE A 160 -2.23 -10.23 18.90
CA PHE A 160 -2.39 -9.28 20.01
C PHE A 160 -1.51 -9.66 21.19
N ILE A 161 -1.44 -10.95 21.51
CA ILE A 161 -0.60 -11.45 22.61
C ILE A 161 0.88 -11.14 22.34
N ASP A 162 1.34 -11.25 21.10
CA ASP A 162 2.72 -10.93 20.73
C ASP A 162 3.01 -9.43 20.90
N ILE A 163 2.07 -8.55 20.49
CA ILE A 163 2.18 -7.10 20.74
C ILE A 163 2.26 -6.79 22.23
N LEU A 164 1.41 -7.42 23.05
CA LEU A 164 1.39 -7.19 24.50
C LEU A 164 2.65 -7.70 25.19
N LYS A 165 3.19 -8.85 24.76
CA LYS A 165 4.49 -9.37 25.25
C LYS A 165 5.63 -8.40 24.98
N HIS A 166 5.62 -7.72 23.83
CA HIS A 166 6.66 -6.76 23.45
C HIS A 166 6.29 -5.29 23.74
N LYS A 167 5.25 -5.03 24.54
CA LYS A 167 4.69 -3.68 24.74
C LYS A 167 5.73 -2.63 25.14
N ASP A 168 6.69 -2.99 26.00
CA ASP A 168 7.67 -2.03 26.53
C ASP A 168 8.72 -1.67 25.48
N LEU A 169 9.12 -2.64 24.65
CA LEU A 169 10.02 -2.43 23.51
C LEU A 169 9.36 -1.55 22.44
N ILE A 170 8.11 -1.87 22.09
CA ILE A 170 7.31 -1.09 21.14
C ILE A 170 7.13 0.34 21.67
N ARG A 171 6.75 0.48 22.95
CA ARG A 171 6.56 1.79 23.59
C ARG A 171 7.81 2.65 23.54
N LEU A 172 8.95 2.11 23.96
CA LEU A 172 10.22 2.83 23.93
C LEU A 172 10.54 3.28 22.50
N LYS A 173 10.46 2.37 21.54
CA LYS A 173 10.80 2.67 20.16
C LYS A 173 9.88 3.73 19.54
N PHE A 174 8.58 3.65 19.81
CA PHE A 174 7.61 4.58 19.25
C PHE A 174 7.73 5.99 19.85
N HIS A 175 8.10 6.09 21.13
CA HIS A 175 8.43 7.39 21.72
C HIS A 175 9.72 7.99 21.15
N GLU A 176 10.76 7.19 20.87
CA GLU A 176 11.95 7.67 20.14
C GLU A 176 11.61 8.23 18.75
N LEU A 177 10.60 7.66 18.09
CA LEU A 177 10.10 8.15 16.79
C LEU A 177 9.22 9.41 16.93
N GLY A 178 8.92 9.84 18.16
CA GLY A 178 8.16 11.06 18.45
C GLY A 178 6.65 10.86 18.51
N PHE A 179 6.14 9.64 18.72
CA PHE A 179 4.72 9.40 18.95
C PHE A 179 4.36 9.61 20.44
N ASN A 180 3.29 10.36 20.71
CA ASN A 180 2.88 10.68 22.09
C ASN A 180 2.01 9.58 22.68
N TYR A 181 1.09 9.05 21.88
CA TYR A 181 0.12 8.05 22.30
C TYR A 181 0.19 6.84 21.39
N ILE A 182 0.24 5.66 21.97
CA ILE A 182 0.37 4.39 21.26
C ILE A 182 -0.82 3.53 21.67
N THR A 183 -1.63 3.14 20.69
CA THR A 183 -2.84 2.36 20.91
C THR A 183 -2.85 1.10 20.05
N LEU A 184 -3.61 0.10 20.47
CA LEU A 184 -3.89 -1.11 19.70
C LEU A 184 -5.36 -1.05 19.27
N ASP A 185 -5.64 -1.21 17.98
CA ASP A 185 -7.00 -1.29 17.47
C ASP A 185 -7.62 -2.62 17.89
N LEU A 186 -8.70 -2.58 18.67
CA LEU A 186 -9.40 -3.78 19.15
C LEU A 186 -10.07 -4.57 18.02
N GLU A 187 -10.36 -3.93 16.89
CA GLU A 187 -10.85 -4.61 15.68
C GLU A 187 -9.74 -5.38 14.95
N GLY A 188 -8.48 -5.13 15.31
CA GLY A 188 -7.31 -5.70 14.64
C GLY A 188 -7.13 -5.20 13.20
N PHE A 189 -6.34 -5.94 12.43
CA PHE A 189 -6.06 -5.62 11.03
C PHE A 189 -7.29 -5.81 10.14
N ARG A 190 -7.70 -4.74 9.45
CA ARG A 190 -8.75 -4.76 8.44
C ARG A 190 -8.34 -3.96 7.21
N SER A 191 -8.62 -4.51 6.02
CA SER A 191 -8.44 -3.76 4.77
C SER A 191 -9.44 -2.60 4.73
N GLY A 192 -8.98 -1.41 4.33
CA GLY A 192 -9.86 -0.24 4.18
C GLY A 192 -10.35 0.37 5.49
N SER A 193 -9.61 0.25 6.61
CA SER A 193 -10.07 0.85 7.89
C SER A 193 -10.28 2.39 7.83
N PHE A 194 -9.64 3.11 6.90
CA PHE A 194 -9.91 4.54 6.67
C PHE A 194 -10.97 4.81 5.60
N ASP A 195 -11.45 3.77 4.92
CA ASP A 195 -12.45 3.88 3.86
C ASP A 195 -13.88 3.81 4.42
N ILE A 196 -14.04 3.53 5.72
CA ILE A 196 -15.35 3.41 6.40
C ILE A 196 -16.21 4.67 6.23
N TYR A 197 -15.58 5.84 6.16
CA TYR A 197 -16.24 7.14 6.00
C TYR A 197 -16.38 7.59 4.54
N VAL A 198 -15.82 6.83 3.60
CA VAL A 198 -15.95 7.13 2.17
C VAL A 198 -17.33 6.64 1.74
N LYS A 199 -18.26 7.57 1.51
CA LYS A 199 -19.55 7.25 0.88
C LYS A 199 -19.26 6.59 -0.47
N LYS A 200 -19.76 5.37 -0.64
CA LYS A 200 -19.67 4.62 -1.90
C LYS A 200 -20.61 5.20 -2.94
#